data_AF-A0A9Q1CAU7-F1
#
_entry.id   AF-A0A9Q1CAU7-F1
#
_cell.length_a   1.000
_cell.length_b   1.000
_cell.length_c   1.000
_cell.angle_alpha   90.00
_cell.angle_beta   90.00
_cell.angle_gamma   90.00
#
_symmetry.space_group_name_H-M   'P 1'
#
loop_
_entity.id
_entity.type
_entity.pdbx_description
1 polymer ?
#
loop_
_entity_poly.entity_id
_entity_poly.type
_entity_poly.pdbx_seq_one_letter_code
_entity_poly.pdbx_strand_id
1 'polypeptide(L)'
;MKFSVTITVALLFVASASAIKWGRCTTTTQLEDFDLMRFQGPWYQAAGSKNVGNGVEGRCHEIEYSISGERQLSFVAYSVYDDLDTNMTSIIEGVINFDLETSMKWEVQPSKCKYSSDGR
;
A
#
# COMPACT_ATOMS: atom_id res chain seq x y z
N MET A 1 11.51 49.68 -0.01
CA MET A 1 12.26 48.46 0.36
C MET A 1 11.41 47.56 1.27
N LYS A 2 10.42 46.82 0.74
CA LYS A 2 9.60 45.88 1.55
C LYS A 2 8.97 44.78 0.68
N PHE A 3 9.76 44.07 -0.12
CA PHE A 3 9.26 42.91 -0.89
C PHE A 3 10.18 41.69 -0.87
N SER A 4 11.30 41.75 -0.14
CA SER A 4 12.35 40.72 -0.23
C SER A 4 12.27 39.61 0.83
N VAL A 5 11.48 39.77 1.90
CA VAL A 5 11.50 38.86 3.07
C VAL A 5 10.38 37.80 3.02
N THR A 6 9.29 38.09 2.30
CA THR A 6 8.13 37.18 2.23
C THR A 6 8.34 35.97 1.32
N ILE A 7 9.20 36.07 0.31
CA ILE A 7 9.42 34.98 -0.67
C ILE A 7 10.29 33.85 -0.08
N THR A 8 11.17 34.15 0.88
CA THR A 8 12.09 33.16 1.45
C THR A 8 11.41 32.19 2.42
N VAL A 9 10.29 32.59 3.04
CA VAL A 9 9.56 31.77 4.04
C VAL A 9 8.65 30.73 3.38
N ALA A 10 8.16 30.99 2.17
CA ALA A 10 7.23 30.08 1.47
C ALA A 10 7.90 28.80 0.93
N LEU A 11 9.22 28.80 0.72
CA LEU A 11 9.96 27.66 0.16
C LEU A 11 10.28 26.54 1.17
N LEU A 12 9.97 26.72 2.47
CA LEU A 12 10.35 25.77 3.52
C LEU A 12 9.27 24.72 3.90
N PHE A 13 8.10 24.74 3.26
CA PHE A 13 6.94 23.93 3.71
C PHE A 13 6.53 22.78 2.77
N VAL A 14 7.48 22.05 2.19
CA VAL A 14 7.16 20.75 1.55
C VAL A 14 8.14 19.68 2.02
N ALA A 15 7.94 19.16 3.23
CA ALA A 15 8.57 17.93 3.68
C ALA A 15 7.67 16.74 3.28
N SER A 16 7.98 16.09 2.16
CA SER A 16 7.43 14.76 1.87
C SER A 16 8.17 13.74 2.73
N ALA A 17 7.48 13.14 3.71
CA ALA A 17 8.08 12.17 4.62
C ALA A 17 8.21 10.79 3.92
N SER A 18 9.33 10.53 3.25
CA SER A 18 9.76 9.17 2.94
C SER A 18 10.57 8.63 4.12
N ALA A 19 10.15 7.50 4.69
CA ALA A 19 10.78 6.91 5.86
C ALA A 19 12.02 6.08 5.47
N ILE A 20 13.10 6.75 5.05
CA ILE A 20 14.37 6.07 4.77
C ILE A 20 15.10 5.85 6.09
N LYS A 21 15.23 4.58 6.49
CA LYS A 21 15.98 4.18 7.69
C LYS A 21 17.19 3.33 7.30
N TRP A 22 18.37 3.74 7.73
CA TRP A 22 19.59 2.97 7.56
C TRP A 22 19.70 1.86 8.62
N GLY A 23 20.22 0.70 8.22
CA GLY A 23 20.40 -0.47 9.10
C GLY A 23 19.32 -1.54 8.92
N ARG A 24 19.26 -2.51 9.83
CA ARG A 24 18.26 -3.58 9.79
C ARG A 24 16.88 -3.05 10.17
N CYS A 25 15.83 -3.61 9.57
CA CYS A 25 14.46 -3.40 10.04
C CYS A 25 14.38 -3.77 11.52
N THR A 26 13.73 -2.91 12.31
CA THR A 26 13.46 -3.22 13.71
C THR A 26 12.46 -4.36 13.79
N THR A 27 12.67 -5.27 14.74
CA THR A 27 11.68 -6.30 15.05
C THR A 27 10.38 -5.62 15.49
N THR A 28 9.28 -5.94 14.82
CA THR A 28 7.94 -5.47 15.19
C THR A 28 7.22 -6.56 15.97
N THR A 29 6.47 -6.16 16.98
CA THR A 29 5.56 -7.07 17.67
C THR A 29 4.48 -7.54 16.70
N GLN A 30 4.17 -8.81 16.75
CA GLN A 30 3.14 -9.40 15.93
C GLN A 30 1.93 -9.77 16.77
N LEU A 31 0.75 -9.79 16.13
CA LEU A 31 -0.47 -10.17 16.84
C LEU A 31 -0.46 -11.69 17.04
N GLU A 32 -0.44 -12.12 18.31
CA GLU A 32 -0.35 -13.54 18.67
C GLU A 32 -1.66 -14.31 18.35
N ASP A 33 -2.81 -13.64 18.50
CA ASP A 33 -4.14 -14.23 18.29
C ASP A 33 -4.80 -13.71 17.00
N PHE A 34 -4.07 -13.73 15.89
CA PHE A 34 -4.60 -13.29 14.60
C PHE A 34 -5.63 -14.29 14.05
N ASP A 35 -6.88 -13.86 13.94
CA ASP A 35 -8.00 -14.66 13.41
C ASP A 35 -8.23 -14.37 11.92
N LEU A 36 -7.81 -15.31 11.07
CA LEU A 36 -7.98 -15.23 9.60
C LEU A 36 -9.43 -15.05 9.18
N MET A 37 -10.38 -15.69 9.90
CA MET A 37 -11.80 -15.63 9.57
C MET A 37 -12.38 -14.24 9.78
N ARG A 38 -11.80 -13.47 10.71
CA ARG A 38 -12.21 -12.08 10.97
C ARG A 38 -11.51 -11.07 10.07
N PHE A 39 -10.37 -11.44 9.49
CA PHE A 39 -9.58 -10.55 8.66
C PHE A 39 -10.01 -10.52 7.19
N GLN A 40 -10.73 -11.54 6.72
CA GLN A 40 -11.26 -11.57 5.34
C GLN A 40 -12.22 -10.41 5.05
N GLY A 41 -12.41 -10.12 3.77
CA GLY A 41 -13.26 -9.03 3.27
C GLY A 41 -12.47 -7.80 2.84
N PRO A 42 -13.17 -6.68 2.56
CA PRO A 42 -12.56 -5.48 2.02
C PRO A 42 -11.90 -4.61 3.10
N TRP A 43 -10.71 -4.11 2.79
CA TRP A 43 -9.95 -3.17 3.59
C TRP A 43 -9.61 -1.93 2.77
N TYR A 44 -9.94 -0.77 3.31
CA TYR A 44 -9.64 0.52 2.71
C TYR A 44 -8.40 1.11 3.34
N GLN A 45 -7.44 1.55 2.51
CA GLN A 45 -6.24 2.19 3.03
C GLN A 45 -6.57 3.58 3.59
N ALA A 46 -6.52 3.72 4.91
CA ALA A 46 -6.71 5.02 5.57
C ALA A 46 -5.48 5.94 5.43
N ALA A 47 -4.28 5.35 5.48
CA ALA A 47 -3.01 6.07 5.33
C ALA A 47 -1.90 5.13 4.83
N GLY A 48 -0.88 5.71 4.20
CA GLY A 48 0.29 4.99 3.70
C GLY A 48 1.53 5.86 3.69
N SER A 49 2.70 5.23 3.82
CA SER A 49 3.96 5.92 3.57
C SER A 49 4.20 6.02 2.07
N LYS A 50 4.66 7.18 1.58
CA LYS A 50 5.04 7.34 0.19
C LYS A 50 6.31 6.54 -0.09
N ASN A 51 6.20 5.52 -0.94
CA ASN A 51 7.34 4.72 -1.37
C ASN A 51 7.91 5.29 -2.66
N VAL A 52 9.21 5.59 -2.66
CA VAL A 52 9.91 6.27 -3.78
C VAL A 52 9.88 5.45 -5.08
N GLY A 53 9.59 4.14 -5.01
CA GLY A 53 9.46 3.26 -6.18
C GLY A 53 8.11 3.32 -6.89
N ASN A 54 7.08 3.93 -6.28
CA ASN A 54 5.75 4.06 -6.87
C ASN A 54 5.62 5.49 -7.42
N GLY A 55 6.20 5.74 -8.60
CA GLY A 55 6.37 7.08 -9.19
C GLY A 55 5.08 7.88 -9.41
N VAL A 56 3.90 7.26 -9.30
CA VAL A 56 2.59 7.91 -9.26
C VAL A 56 1.90 7.44 -7.98
N GLU A 57 1.35 8.37 -7.21
CA GLU A 57 0.58 8.06 -5.99
C GLU A 57 -0.84 7.68 -6.43
N GLY A 58 -1.18 6.40 -6.31
CA GLY A 58 -2.54 5.92 -6.54
C GLY A 58 -3.50 6.50 -5.49
N ARG A 59 -4.78 6.51 -5.82
CA ARG A 59 -5.88 6.88 -4.93
C ARG A 59 -6.85 5.71 -4.80
N CYS A 60 -7.74 5.79 -3.82
CA CYS A 60 -8.80 4.80 -3.59
C CYS A 60 -8.26 3.38 -3.46
N HIS A 61 -7.22 3.21 -2.64
CA HIS A 61 -6.63 1.90 -2.40
C HIS A 61 -7.57 1.01 -1.58
N GLU A 62 -7.90 -0.14 -2.14
CA GLU A 62 -8.74 -1.17 -1.52
C GLU A 62 -8.06 -2.53 -1.69
N ILE A 63 -8.14 -3.37 -0.67
CA ILE A 63 -7.68 -4.76 -0.75
C ILE A 63 -8.79 -5.66 -0.23
N GLU A 64 -9.23 -6.60 -1.05
CA GLU A 64 -10.18 -7.63 -0.64
C GLU A 64 -9.42 -8.93 -0.36
N TYR A 65 -9.56 -9.44 0.87
CA TYR A 65 -8.97 -10.71 1.29
C TYR A 65 -10.00 -11.83 1.27
N SER A 66 -9.62 -12.99 0.75
CA SER A 66 -10.45 -14.19 0.70
C SER A 66 -9.66 -15.41 1.13
N ILE A 67 -10.27 -16.28 1.94
CA ILE A 67 -9.65 -17.53 2.40
C ILE A 67 -9.58 -18.51 1.23
N SER A 68 -8.38 -18.91 0.85
CA SER A 68 -8.14 -19.83 -0.27
C SER A 68 -7.64 -21.21 0.17
N GLY A 69 -7.41 -21.42 1.48
CA GLY A 69 -7.00 -22.69 2.09
C GLY A 69 -6.85 -22.56 3.61
N GLU A 70 -6.46 -23.65 4.30
CA GLU A 70 -6.36 -23.67 5.77
C GLU A 70 -5.45 -22.60 6.37
N ARG A 71 -4.43 -22.18 5.61
CA ARG A 71 -3.40 -21.20 6.05
C ARG A 71 -3.05 -20.24 4.94
N GLN A 72 -4.04 -19.89 4.13
CA GLN A 72 -3.81 -19.12 2.93
C GLN A 72 -4.90 -18.06 2.74
N LEU A 73 -4.45 -16.82 2.54
CA LEU A 73 -5.31 -15.72 2.09
C LEU A 73 -4.93 -15.38 0.65
N SER A 74 -5.88 -15.45 -0.25
CA SER A 74 -5.80 -14.74 -1.52
C SER A 74 -6.20 -13.29 -1.33
N PHE A 75 -5.66 -12.40 -2.15
CA PHE A 75 -6.06 -10.99 -2.13
C PHE A 75 -6.15 -10.42 -3.54
N VAL A 76 -7.02 -9.43 -3.68
CA VAL A 76 -7.10 -8.56 -4.86
C VAL A 76 -7.00 -7.12 -4.36
N ALA A 77 -5.94 -6.43 -4.78
CA ALA A 77 -5.67 -5.04 -4.44
C ALA A 77 -5.98 -4.14 -5.64
N TYR A 78 -6.73 -3.08 -5.38
CA TYR A 78 -7.18 -2.09 -6.34
C TYR A 78 -6.55 -0.74 -6.03
N SER A 79 -6.23 0.00 -7.09
CA SER A 79 -5.79 1.39 -6.98
C SER A 79 -6.13 2.15 -8.26
N VAL A 80 -6.50 3.41 -8.13
CA VAL A 80 -6.82 4.29 -9.25
C VAL A 80 -5.71 5.31 -9.42
N TYR A 81 -5.20 5.43 -10.64
CA TYR A 81 -4.18 6.39 -11.01
C TYR A 81 -4.78 7.45 -11.94
N ASP A 82 -4.52 8.71 -11.61
CA ASP A 82 -4.86 9.83 -12.47
C ASP A 82 -3.80 9.94 -13.56
N ASP A 83 -3.99 9.22 -14.66
CA ASP A 83 -3.38 9.61 -15.94
C ASP A 83 -4.36 10.52 -16.66
N LEU A 84 -3.83 11.57 -17.29
CA LEU A 84 -4.43 12.89 -17.58
C LEU A 84 -5.80 12.94 -18.26
N ASP A 85 -6.46 11.81 -18.57
CA ASP A 85 -7.82 11.74 -19.12
C ASP A 85 -8.60 10.43 -18.86
N THR A 86 -8.07 9.39 -18.19
CA THR A 86 -8.71 8.05 -18.21
C THR A 86 -8.86 7.28 -16.89
N ASN A 87 -8.47 7.81 -15.72
CA ASN A 87 -8.58 7.11 -14.42
C ASN A 87 -8.20 5.62 -14.52
N MET A 88 -6.93 5.34 -14.79
CA MET A 88 -6.46 3.97 -14.96
C MET A 88 -6.55 3.20 -13.64
N THR A 89 -7.19 2.03 -13.66
CA THR A 89 -7.22 1.13 -12.51
C THR A 89 -6.07 0.13 -12.62
N SER A 90 -5.29 0.00 -11.54
CA SER A 90 -4.34 -1.09 -11.37
C SER A 90 -4.91 -2.12 -10.42
N ILE A 91 -4.86 -3.37 -10.86
CA ILE A 91 -5.28 -4.54 -10.08
C ILE A 91 -4.06 -5.43 -9.87
N ILE A 92 -3.81 -5.76 -8.62
CA ILE A 92 -2.76 -6.71 -8.20
C ILE A 92 -3.44 -7.87 -7.48
N GLU A 93 -3.28 -9.06 -8.03
CA GLU A 93 -3.76 -10.31 -7.44
C GLU A 93 -2.57 -11.04 -6.80
N GLY A 94 -2.80 -11.68 -5.64
CA GLY A 94 -1.75 -12.43 -4.97
C GLY A 94 -2.26 -13.36 -3.88
N VAL A 95 -1.31 -14.03 -3.23
CA VAL A 95 -1.57 -15.03 -2.20
C VAL A 95 -0.59 -14.83 -1.05
N ILE A 96 -1.08 -14.99 0.18
CA ILE A 96 -0.35 -14.90 1.45
C ILE A 96 -0.44 -16.27 2.12
N ASN A 97 0.72 -16.86 2.43
CA ASN A 97 0.82 -18.12 3.17
C ASN A 97 1.20 -17.83 4.62
N PHE A 98 0.54 -18.51 5.57
CA PHE A 98 0.82 -18.37 7.00
C PHE A 98 1.66 -19.55 7.50
N ASP A 99 2.83 -19.27 8.06
CA ASP A 99 3.68 -20.24 8.74
C ASP A 99 3.42 -20.18 10.27
N LEU A 100 3.18 -21.33 10.90
CA LEU A 100 2.82 -21.43 12.31
C LEU A 100 4.01 -21.24 13.26
N GLU A 101 5.25 -21.34 12.78
CA GLU A 101 6.43 -21.23 13.65
C GLU A 101 6.98 -19.80 13.76
N THR A 102 6.65 -18.94 12.80
CA THR A 102 7.07 -17.54 12.84
C THR A 102 5.96 -16.69 12.27
N SER A 103 5.16 -16.13 13.18
CA SER A 103 4.85 -14.71 13.16
C SER A 103 4.72 -14.13 11.72
N MET A 104 3.46 -14.05 11.22
CA MET A 104 3.00 -13.32 10.02
C MET A 104 4.11 -12.86 9.06
N LYS A 105 4.79 -13.81 8.44
CA LYS A 105 5.66 -13.57 7.29
C LYS A 105 4.81 -13.71 6.04
N TRP A 106 4.61 -12.61 5.34
CA TRP A 106 3.91 -12.59 4.08
C TRP A 106 4.94 -12.48 2.96
N GLU A 107 4.86 -13.38 1.98
CA GLU A 107 5.55 -13.24 0.71
C GLU A 107 4.47 -13.03 -0.35
N VAL A 108 4.36 -11.79 -0.84
CA VAL A 108 3.45 -11.49 -1.95
C VAL A 108 4.06 -12.04 -3.21
N GLN A 109 3.44 -13.09 -3.76
CA GLN A 109 3.68 -13.52 -5.13
C GLN A 109 2.66 -12.82 -6.03
N PRO A 110 3.04 -11.75 -6.76
CA PRO A 110 2.14 -11.10 -7.68
C PRO A 110 1.84 -12.09 -8.81
N SER A 111 0.59 -12.53 -8.91
CA SER A 111 0.20 -13.49 -9.95
C SER A 111 -0.03 -12.77 -11.28
N LYS A 112 -0.61 -11.55 -11.24
CA LYS A 112 -0.88 -10.69 -12.42
C LYS A 112 -0.95 -9.22 -12.00
N CYS A 113 -0.22 -8.34 -12.70
CA CYS A 113 -0.50 -6.90 -12.72
C CYS A 113 -1.32 -6.61 -13.98
N LYS A 114 -2.55 -6.13 -13.82
CA LYS A 114 -3.39 -5.70 -14.95
C LYS A 114 -3.62 -4.20 -14.85
N TYR A 115 -3.45 -3.51 -15.96
CA TYR A 115 -3.86 -2.12 -16.13
C TYR A 115 -5.14 -2.12 -16.96
N SER A 116 -6.19 -1.50 -16.43
CA SER A 116 -7.45 -1.28 -17.16
C SER A 116 -7.68 0.23 -17.29
N SER A 117 -7.95 0.69 -18.52
CA SER A 117 -8.39 2.05 -18.80
C SER A 117 -9.92 2.20 -18.79
N ASP A 118 -10.66 1.12 -18.52
CA ASP A 118 -12.10 1.19 -18.36
C ASP A 118 -12.41 1.54 -16.91
N GLY A 119 -12.83 2.80 -16.70
CA GLY A 119 -13.34 3.27 -15.42
C GLY A 119 -14.63 2.56 -15.04
N ARG A 120 -14.52 1.39 -14.41
CA ARG A 120 -15.51 0.75 -13.53
C ARG A 120 -14.83 -0.13 -12.50
#